data_AF-A0A7C4LEK6-F1
#
_entry.id   AF-A0A7C4LEK6-F1
#
_cell.length_a   1.000
_cell.length_b   1.000
_cell.length_c   1.000
_cell.angle_alpha   90.00
_cell.angle_beta   90.00
_cell.angle_gamma   90.00
#
_symmetry.space_group_name_H-M   'P 1'
#
loop_
_entity.id
_entity.type
_entity.pdbx_description
1 polymer ?
#
loop_
_entity_poly.entity_id
_entity_poly.type
_entity_poly.pdbx_seq_one_letter_code
_entity_poly.pdbx_strand_id
1 'polypeptide(L)'
;MPTPKTRRLPLIALAVAGLLLAGCAGTPELTAPGVTLSVDPAGGPEQVSTGVQLLVLLTVLTLAPAILMLATSFTRIVIVLSLLRNALGTPTVPPNQVVVGLSLLLMFCVV
;
A
#
# COMPACT_ATOMS: atom_id res chain seq x y z
N MET A 1 -10.37 32.80 -23.79
CA MET A 1 -11.27 31.79 -23.20
C MET A 1 -10.44 30.63 -22.61
N PRO A 2 -9.84 30.77 -21.40
CA PRO A 2 -9.01 29.72 -20.81
C PRO A 2 -9.85 28.75 -19.97
N THR A 3 -9.57 27.47 -20.13
CA THR A 3 -10.37 26.33 -19.65
C THR A 3 -10.18 26.05 -18.15
N PRO A 4 -11.22 25.57 -17.44
CA PRO A 4 -11.25 25.42 -15.97
C PRO A 4 -10.37 24.28 -15.41
N LYS A 5 -9.67 23.53 -16.26
CA LYS A 5 -8.94 22.29 -15.89
C LYS A 5 -7.60 22.57 -15.20
N THR A 6 -6.92 23.66 -15.56
CA THR A 6 -5.57 24.01 -15.05
C THR A 6 -5.58 24.46 -13.59
N ARG A 7 -6.73 24.94 -13.08
CA ARG A 7 -6.87 25.48 -11.71
C ARG A 7 -7.14 24.40 -10.65
N ARG A 8 -7.62 23.21 -11.06
CA ARG A 8 -7.83 22.06 -10.16
C ARG A 8 -6.57 21.21 -9.98
N LEU A 9 -5.62 21.28 -10.91
CA LEU A 9 -4.33 20.60 -10.83
C LEU A 9 -3.51 20.96 -9.56
N PRO A 10 -3.36 22.26 -9.18
CA PRO A 10 -2.64 22.62 -7.95
C PRO A 10 -3.41 22.18 -6.69
N LEU A 11 -4.74 22.18 -6.73
CA LEU A 11 -5.59 21.71 -5.62
C LEU A 11 -5.43 20.20 -5.37
N ILE A 12 -5.33 19.40 -6.43
CA ILE A 12 -5.08 17.95 -6.31
C ILE A 12 -3.67 17.70 -5.80
N ALA A 13 -2.67 18.44 -6.28
CA ALA A 13 -1.29 18.33 -5.78
C ALA A 13 -1.18 18.70 -4.29
N LEU A 14 -1.89 19.75 -3.85
CA LEU A 14 -1.95 20.16 -2.44
C LEU A 14 -2.68 19.13 -1.58
N ALA A 15 -3.74 18.51 -2.09
CA ALA A 15 -4.46 17.44 -1.39
C ALA A 15 -3.64 16.15 -1.28
N VAL A 16 -2.88 15.80 -2.33
CA VAL A 16 -1.96 14.65 -2.30
C VAL A 16 -0.78 14.91 -1.37
N ALA A 17 -0.22 16.11 -1.39
CA ALA A 17 0.80 16.52 -0.43
C ALA A 17 0.26 16.52 1.01
N GLY A 18 -0.97 17.00 1.22
CA GLY A 18 -1.65 16.95 2.51
C GLY A 18 -1.91 15.53 3.00
N LEU A 19 -2.28 14.61 2.09
CA LEU A 19 -2.47 13.19 2.40
C LEU A 19 -1.14 12.49 2.73
N LEU A 20 -0.06 12.84 2.04
CA LEU A 20 1.30 12.37 2.33
C LEU A 20 1.82 12.87 3.68
N LEU A 21 1.55 14.13 4.03
CA LEU A 21 1.91 14.72 5.33
C LEU A 21 1.07 14.17 6.47
N ALA A 22 -0.22 13.89 6.25
CA ALA A 22 -1.10 13.25 7.22
C ALA A 22 -0.70 11.80 7.53
N GLY A 23 -0.06 11.11 6.58
CA GLY A 23 0.51 9.77 6.80
C GLY A 23 1.63 9.72 7.84
N CYS A 24 2.28 10.86 8.14
CA CYS A 24 3.35 10.96 9.14
C CYS A 24 2.89 11.54 10.49
N ALA A 25 1.64 11.99 10.63
CA ALA A 25 1.12 12.59 11.86
C ALA A 25 0.43 11.59 12.80
N GLY A 26 0.80 10.31 12.74
CA GLY A 26 0.43 9.33 13.76
C GLY A 26 1.25 9.59 15.02
N THR A 27 0.59 9.91 16.13
CA THR A 27 1.21 9.80 17.47
C THR A 27 1.82 8.39 17.60
N PRO A 28 3.11 8.25 17.91
CA PRO A 28 3.80 6.96 17.93
C PRO A 28 3.50 6.22 19.24
N GLU A 29 2.23 6.04 19.58
CA GLU A 29 1.83 5.13 20.65
C GLU A 29 1.48 3.79 19.99
N LEU A 30 2.48 3.14 19.40
CA LEU A 30 2.37 1.73 19.02
C LEU A 30 2.43 0.89 20.31
N THR A 31 1.30 0.75 20.98
CA THR A 31 1.12 -0.27 22.02
C THR A 31 1.05 -1.63 21.35
N ALA A 32 2.22 -2.21 21.08
CA ALA A 32 2.37 -3.64 20.86
C ALA A 32 2.36 -4.34 22.25
N PRO A 33 1.54 -5.38 22.48
CA PRO A 33 1.58 -6.12 23.73
C PRO A 33 2.96 -6.77 23.91
N GLY A 34 3.79 -6.21 24.79
CA GLY A 34 5.07 -6.81 25.22
C GLY A 34 6.34 -5.95 25.07
N VAL A 35 6.31 -4.78 24.42
CA VAL A 35 7.50 -3.90 24.31
C VAL A 35 7.09 -2.42 24.44
N THR A 36 7.34 -1.83 25.60
CA THR A 36 7.22 -0.38 25.82
C THR A 36 8.47 0.31 25.25
N LEU A 37 8.40 0.77 24.00
CA LEU A 37 9.44 1.61 23.42
C LEU A 37 9.25 3.06 23.90
N SER A 38 9.55 3.33 25.17
CA SER A 38 9.74 4.70 25.65
C SER A 38 11.11 5.17 25.21
N VAL A 39 11.18 5.96 24.13
CA VAL A 39 12.41 6.60 23.68
C VAL A 39 12.72 7.74 24.66
N ASP A 40 13.35 7.39 25.78
CA ASP A 40 13.98 8.35 26.67
C ASP A 40 15.37 8.67 26.11
N PRO A 41 15.71 9.95 25.82
CA PRO A 41 17.01 10.31 25.26
C PRO A 41 18.20 10.03 26.22
N ALA A 42 17.96 9.52 27.44
CA ALA A 42 18.98 9.07 28.39
C ALA A 42 19.18 7.53 28.45
N GLY A 43 18.50 6.75 27.60
CA GLY A 43 18.68 5.29 27.50
C GLY A 43 19.91 4.90 26.66
N GLY A 44 20.79 4.08 27.22
CA GLY A 44 22.05 3.65 26.58
C GLY A 44 21.90 2.96 25.21
N PRO A 45 23.02 2.76 24.48
CA PRO A 45 23.05 2.33 23.08
C PRO A 45 22.33 0.99 22.77
N GLU A 46 22.07 0.17 23.79
CA GLU A 46 21.36 -1.12 23.72
C GLU A 46 19.85 -0.99 23.44
N GLN A 47 19.20 0.11 23.83
CA GLN A 47 17.77 0.30 23.60
C GLN A 47 17.45 0.73 22.17
N VAL A 48 18.36 1.50 21.57
CA VAL A 48 18.23 1.96 20.17
C VAL A 48 18.42 0.81 19.20
N SER A 49 19.33 -0.13 19.47
CA SER A 49 19.55 -1.31 18.61
C SER A 49 18.32 -2.22 18.55
N THR A 50 17.64 -2.42 19.68
CA THR A 50 16.41 -3.22 19.75
C THR A 50 15.26 -2.58 18.96
N GLY A 51 15.10 -1.26 19.07
CA GLY A 51 14.10 -0.51 18.30
C GLY A 51 14.34 -0.57 16.78
N VAL A 52 15.59 -0.41 16.35
CA VAL A 52 15.97 -0.51 14.93
C VAL A 52 15.77 -1.93 14.40
N GLN A 53 16.10 -2.96 15.18
CA GLN A 53 15.89 -4.36 14.79
C GLN A 53 14.40 -4.69 14.61
N LEU A 54 13.54 -4.24 15.52
CA LEU A 54 12.09 -4.36 15.38
C LEU A 54 11.60 -3.62 14.13
N LEU A 55 12.05 -2.39 13.90
CA LEU A 55 11.68 -1.63 12.70
C LEU A 55 12.00 -2.41 11.42
N VAL A 56 13.21 -2.96 11.30
CA VAL A 56 13.62 -3.77 10.14
C VAL A 56 12.74 -5.02 10.00
N LEU A 57 12.48 -5.75 11.09
CA LEU A 57 11.65 -6.95 11.07
C LEU A 57 10.23 -6.67 10.57
N LEU A 58 9.59 -5.62 11.09
CA LEU A 58 8.24 -5.19 10.73
C LEU A 58 8.19 -4.73 9.26
N THR A 59 9.26 -4.09 8.78
CA THR A 59 9.39 -3.67 7.38
C THR A 59 9.44 -4.87 6.45
N VAL A 60 10.26 -5.87 6.78
CA VAL A 60 10.38 -7.13 6.00
C VAL A 60 9.06 -7.91 6.01
N LEU A 61 8.42 -8.04 7.18
CA LEU A 61 7.16 -8.75 7.32
C LEU A 61 6.03 -8.11 6.50
N THR A 62 6.04 -6.78 6.38
CA THR A 62 5.07 -6.03 5.56
C THR A 62 5.33 -6.19 4.06
N LEU A 63 6.60 -6.25 3.64
CA LEU A 63 6.98 -6.39 2.24
C LEU A 63 6.83 -7.84 1.73
N ALA A 64 7.02 -8.83 2.59
CA ALA A 64 6.89 -10.25 2.28
C ALA A 64 5.57 -10.65 1.57
N PRO A 65 4.37 -10.29 2.06
CA PRO A 65 3.11 -10.64 1.39
C PRO A 65 2.95 -9.95 0.04
N ALA A 66 3.49 -8.72 -0.12
CA ALA A 66 3.44 -8.01 -1.39
C ALA A 66 4.31 -8.72 -2.46
N ILE A 67 5.51 -9.16 -2.08
CA ILE A 67 6.39 -9.91 -3.00
C ILE A 67 5.79 -11.27 -3.35
N LEU A 68 5.16 -11.97 -2.40
CA LEU A 68 4.45 -13.24 -2.68
C LEU A 68 3.29 -13.03 -3.67
N MET A 69 2.54 -11.94 -3.56
CA MET A 69 1.48 -11.60 -4.53
C MET A 69 2.05 -11.30 -5.93
N LEU A 70 3.24 -10.68 -6.01
CA LEU A 70 3.92 -10.39 -7.28
C LEU A 70 4.58 -11.63 -7.92
N ALA A 71 5.09 -12.55 -7.10
CA ALA A 71 5.77 -13.76 -7.56
C ALA A 71 4.80 -14.87 -8.01
N THR A 72 3.51 -14.71 -7.76
CA THR A 72 2.47 -15.72 -8.07
C THR A 72 1.70 -15.38 -9.36
N SER A 73 0.84 -16.31 -9.78
CA SER A 73 -0.02 -16.18 -10.97
C SER A 73 -1.00 -15.00 -10.91
N PHE A 74 -1.17 -14.36 -9.74
CA PHE A 74 -2.07 -13.23 -9.54
C PHE A 74 -1.82 -12.10 -10.56
N THR A 75 -0.58 -11.64 -10.72
CA THR A 75 -0.26 -10.54 -11.66
C THR A 75 -0.58 -10.91 -13.12
N ARG A 76 -0.34 -12.16 -13.52
CA ARG A 76 -0.64 -12.64 -14.88
C ARG A 76 -2.15 -12.69 -15.14
N ILE A 77 -2.94 -13.15 -14.18
CA ILE A 77 -4.41 -13.24 -14.28
C ILE A 77 -5.03 -11.84 -14.38
N VAL A 78 -4.60 -10.89 -13.55
CA VAL A 78 -5.08 -9.49 -13.58
C VAL A 78 -4.82 -8.84 -14.94
N ILE A 79 -3.63 -9.04 -15.52
CA ILE A 79 -3.27 -8.48 -16.82
C ILE A 79 -4.17 -9.04 -17.92
N VAL A 80 -4.36 -10.37 -17.97
CA VAL A 80 -5.20 -11.00 -19.00
C VAL A 80 -6.65 -10.50 -18.89
N LEU A 81 -7.22 -10.46 -17.69
CA LEU A 81 -8.58 -9.93 -17.47
C LEU A 81 -8.69 -8.44 -17.82
N SER A 82 -7.65 -7.65 -17.55
CA SER A 82 -7.61 -6.22 -17.89
C SER A 82 -7.52 -5.98 -19.40
N LEU A 83 -6.77 -6.82 -20.12
CA LEU A 83 -6.72 -6.79 -21.58
C LEU A 83 -8.06 -7.25 -22.17
N LEU A 84 -8.70 -8.25 -21.58
CA LEU A 84 -10.03 -8.72 -21.98
C LEU A 84 -11.08 -7.61 -21.83
N ARG A 85 -11.05 -6.85 -20.72
CA ARG A 85 -11.90 -5.68 -20.50
C ARG A 85 -11.73 -4.63 -21.61
N ASN A 86 -10.50 -4.34 -22.00
CA ASN A 86 -10.25 -3.38 -23.08
C ASN A 86 -10.74 -3.91 -24.44
N ALA A 87 -10.67 -5.22 -24.67
CA ALA A 87 -11.16 -5.85 -25.89
C ALA A 87 -12.69 -5.86 -26.01
N LEU A 88 -13.43 -5.85 -24.89
CA LEU A 88 -14.90 -5.80 -24.87
C LEU A 88 -15.48 -4.43 -25.24
N GLY A 89 -14.66 -3.41 -25.54
CA GLY A 89 -15.11 -2.07 -25.96
C GLY A 89 -15.89 -1.29 -24.90
N THR A 90 -16.06 -1.87 -23.70
CA THR A 90 -16.85 -1.33 -22.58
C THR A 90 -15.99 -1.30 -21.31
N PRO A 91 -15.11 -0.29 -21.13
CA PRO A 91 -14.14 -0.25 -20.04
C PRO A 91 -14.77 -0.13 -18.64
N THR A 92 -16.06 0.17 -18.54
CA THR A 92 -16.80 0.31 -17.29
C THR A 92 -17.34 -1.01 -16.74
N VAL A 93 -17.36 -2.07 -17.56
CA VAL A 93 -17.84 -3.40 -17.18
C VAL A 93 -16.73 -4.39 -17.47
N PRO A 94 -16.20 -5.17 -16.51
CA PRO A 94 -16.41 -5.18 -15.06
C PRO A 94 -15.49 -4.20 -14.29
N PRO A 95 -15.92 -3.67 -13.12
CA PRO A 95 -15.16 -2.70 -12.34
C PRO A 95 -13.85 -3.29 -11.79
N ASN A 96 -12.84 -2.44 -11.58
CA ASN A 96 -11.51 -2.88 -11.13
C ASN A 96 -11.54 -3.70 -9.82
N GLN A 97 -12.45 -3.38 -8.91
CA GLN A 97 -12.66 -4.14 -7.67
C GLN A 97 -13.09 -5.59 -7.95
N VAL A 98 -13.95 -5.80 -8.94
CA VAL A 98 -14.41 -7.15 -9.35
C VAL A 98 -13.28 -7.90 -10.06
N VAL A 99 -12.50 -7.24 -10.92
CA VAL A 99 -11.34 -7.88 -11.56
C VAL A 99 -10.32 -8.35 -10.52
N VAL A 100 -10.03 -7.53 -9.52
CA VAL A 100 -9.12 -7.90 -8.42
C VAL A 100 -9.71 -9.04 -7.58
N GLY A 101 -11.00 -8.98 -7.22
CA GLY A 101 -11.67 -10.05 -6.48
C GLY A 101 -11.69 -11.39 -7.23
N LEU A 102 -12.01 -11.38 -8.52
CA LEU A 102 -11.93 -12.56 -9.39
C LEU A 102 -10.50 -13.08 -9.48
N SER A 103 -9.51 -12.19 -9.58
CA SER A 103 -8.10 -12.60 -9.68
C SER A 103 -7.59 -13.28 -8.40
N LEU A 104 -8.06 -12.85 -7.22
CA LEU A 104 -7.72 -13.51 -5.95
C LEU A 104 -8.38 -14.88 -5.79
N LEU A 105 -9.65 -15.01 -6.19
CA LEU A 105 -10.35 -16.31 -6.18
C LEU A 105 -9.71 -17.29 -7.15
N LEU A 106 -9.37 -16.84 -8.36
CA LEU A 106 -8.69 -17.66 -9.36
C LEU A 106 -7.27 -18.03 -8.92
N MET A 107 -6.54 -17.12 -8.28
CA MET A 107 -5.22 -17.41 -7.69
C MET A 107 -5.32 -18.56 -6.68
N PHE A 108 -6.27 -18.52 -5.75
CA PHE A 108 -6.50 -19.59 -4.76
C PHE A 108 -6.96 -20.92 -5.39
N CYS A 109 -7.59 -20.89 -6.56
CA CYS A 109 -7.96 -22.10 -7.28
C CYS A 109 -6.77 -22.73 -8.04
N VAL A 110 -5.80 -21.90 -8.45
CA VAL A 110 -4.62 -22.32 -9.24
C VAL A 110 -3.47 -22.77 -8.34
N VAL A 111 -3.34 -22.16 -7.15
CA VAL A 111 -2.41 -22.56 -6.08
C VAL A 111 -3.05 -23.64 -5.23
#